data_AF-A0A7J8YIC3-F1
#
_entry.id   AF-A0A7J8YIC3-F1
#
_cell.length_a   1.000
_cell.length_b   1.000
_cell.length_c   1.000
_cell.angle_alpha   90.00
_cell.angle_beta   90.00
_cell.angle_gamma   90.00
#
_symmetry.space_group_name_H-M   'P 1'
#
loop_
_entity.id
_entity.type
_entity.pdbx_description
1 polymer ?
#
loop_
_entity_poly.entity_id
_entity_poly.type
_entity_poly.pdbx_seq_one_letter_code
_entity_poly.pdbx_strand_id
1 'polypeptide(L)'
;MWAGLNHGGRTVFLEEDKAWIEQIKQKLPSLESYHVEYVTKVHQADDLLETGMKEECKVVGDPRFSKCDLALKGFPNEIYDMEWDLIMVDAPTGFHDEAPGRMNAIYTAGLMARNREEGETDVFVHDVNRVVEDKFSMAFLCEGYLREQQGLLRHFTIPSHRSRSGRPFCP
;
A
#
# COMPACT_ATOMS: atom_id res chain seq x y z
N MET A 1 -19.46 0.96 -4.86
CA MET A 1 -19.34 2.18 -4.05
C MET A 1 -18.08 2.95 -4.45
N TRP A 2 -16.88 2.42 -4.19
CA TRP A 2 -15.59 3.05 -4.51
C TRP A 2 -15.43 3.54 -5.96
N ALA A 3 -15.70 2.69 -6.95
CA ALA A 3 -15.62 3.09 -8.36
C ALA A 3 -16.62 4.21 -8.76
N GLY A 4 -17.69 4.40 -7.98
CA GLY A 4 -18.66 5.47 -8.21
C GLY A 4 -18.31 6.79 -7.54
N LEU A 5 -17.37 6.82 -6.59
CA LEU A 5 -16.96 8.05 -5.89
C LEU A 5 -15.95 8.87 -6.71
N ASN A 6 -15.15 8.21 -7.55
CA ASN A 6 -14.12 8.84 -8.35
C ASN A 6 -14.62 9.20 -9.77
N HIS A 7 -15.60 10.11 -9.85
CA HIS A 7 -16.19 10.52 -11.13
C HIS A 7 -15.14 11.14 -12.07
N GLY A 8 -14.95 10.54 -13.24
CA GLY A 8 -14.00 11.02 -14.25
C GLY A 8 -12.53 10.65 -13.97
N GLY A 9 -12.23 10.03 -12.83
CA GLY A 9 -10.91 9.51 -12.51
C GLY A 9 -10.78 8.01 -12.82
N ARG A 10 -9.56 7.50 -12.69
CA ARG A 10 -9.25 6.06 -12.81
C ARG A 10 -9.30 5.41 -11.42
N THR A 11 -10.01 4.30 -11.30
CA THR A 11 -10.04 3.51 -10.06
C THR A 11 -9.68 2.07 -10.38
N VAL A 12 -8.66 1.55 -9.69
CA VAL A 12 -8.15 0.19 -9.90
C VAL A 12 -8.17 -0.58 -8.59
N PHE A 13 -8.62 -1.83 -8.64
CA PHE A 13 -8.61 -2.74 -7.50
C PHE A 13 -7.50 -3.78 -7.66
N LEU A 14 -6.64 -3.87 -6.66
CA LEU A 14 -5.65 -4.94 -6.51
C LEU A 14 -6.21 -5.92 -5.48
N GLU A 15 -6.53 -7.13 -5.91
CA GLU A 15 -7.37 -8.05 -5.14
C GLU A 15 -6.75 -9.45 -5.08
N GLU A 16 -6.86 -10.10 -3.91
CA GLU A 16 -6.33 -11.44 -3.67
C GLU A 16 -7.29 -12.56 -4.08
N ASP A 17 -8.60 -12.30 -4.10
CA ASP A 17 -9.61 -13.30 -4.47
C ASP A 17 -9.96 -13.25 -5.98
N LYS A 18 -9.44 -14.22 -6.75
CA LYS A 18 -9.79 -14.40 -8.17
C LYS A 18 -11.29 -14.59 -8.40
N ALA A 19 -11.96 -15.36 -7.55
CA ALA A 19 -13.38 -15.65 -7.71
C ALA A 19 -14.22 -14.40 -7.48
N TRP A 20 -13.81 -13.55 -6.52
CA TRP A 20 -14.41 -12.24 -6.35
C TRP A 20 -14.24 -11.36 -7.60
N ILE A 21 -13.04 -11.32 -8.18
CA ILE A 21 -12.77 -10.55 -9.41
C ILE A 21 -13.68 -11.02 -10.56
N GLU A 22 -13.79 -12.33 -10.77
CA GLU A 22 -14.66 -12.89 -11.81
C GLU A 22 -16.13 -12.56 -11.59
N GLN A 23 -16.61 -12.68 -10.34
CA GLN A 23 -17.99 -12.36 -10.00
C GLN A 23 -18.30 -10.87 -10.16
N ILE A 24 -17.41 -9.98 -9.73
CA ILE A 24 -17.68 -8.54 -9.79
C ILE A 24 -17.60 -8.01 -11.23
N LYS A 25 -16.72 -8.56 -12.08
CA LYS A 25 -16.64 -8.20 -13.50
C LYS A 25 -17.90 -8.55 -14.29
N GLN A 26 -18.63 -9.60 -13.88
CA GLN A 26 -19.95 -9.89 -14.48
C GLN A 26 -21.00 -8.83 -14.13
N LYS A 27 -20.91 -8.22 -12.94
CA LYS A 27 -21.84 -7.20 -12.45
C LYS A 27 -21.46 -5.79 -12.92
N LEU A 28 -20.16 -5.50 -12.98
CA LEU A 28 -19.58 -4.21 -13.33
C LEU A 28 -18.44 -4.44 -14.35
N PRO A 29 -18.74 -4.62 -15.64
CA PRO A 29 -17.74 -4.94 -16.65
C PRO A 29 -16.67 -3.85 -16.85
N SER A 30 -16.99 -2.61 -16.51
CA SER A 30 -16.07 -1.47 -16.57
C SER A 30 -15.15 -1.36 -15.35
N LEU A 31 -15.28 -2.24 -14.35
CA LEU A 31 -14.42 -2.25 -13.17
C LEU A 31 -13.03 -2.76 -13.56
N GLU A 32 -12.03 -1.90 -13.37
CA GLU A 32 -10.64 -2.29 -13.54
C GLU A 32 -10.12 -2.99 -12.28
N SER A 33 -9.74 -4.26 -12.41
CA SER A 33 -9.19 -5.03 -11.31
C SER A 33 -8.19 -6.08 -11.75
N TYR A 34 -7.17 -6.27 -10.91
CA TYR A 34 -6.06 -7.18 -11.10
C TYR A 34 -5.92 -8.11 -9.91
N HIS A 35 -5.67 -9.38 -10.20
CA HIS A 35 -5.35 -10.35 -9.17
C HIS A 35 -3.91 -10.16 -8.71
N VAL A 36 -3.70 -10.13 -7.39
CA VAL A 36 -2.41 -10.00 -6.75
C VAL A 36 -2.20 -11.14 -5.77
N GLU A 37 -1.03 -11.76 -5.82
CA GLU A 37 -0.62 -12.77 -4.85
C GLU A 37 0.18 -12.12 -3.72
N TYR A 38 -0.36 -12.18 -2.51
CA TYR A 38 0.32 -11.74 -1.29
C TYR A 38 0.96 -12.95 -0.60
N VAL A 39 2.29 -12.96 -0.56
CA VAL A 39 3.07 -14.15 -0.14
C VAL A 39 3.47 -14.13 1.34
N THR A 40 3.44 -12.97 1.99
CA THR A 40 3.77 -12.87 3.41
C THR A 40 2.56 -13.17 4.27
N LYS A 41 2.81 -13.82 5.41
CA LYS A 41 1.79 -14.24 6.37
C LYS A 41 1.86 -13.42 7.64
N VAL A 42 0.73 -13.25 8.31
CA VAL A 42 0.62 -12.47 9.55
C VAL A 42 1.65 -12.89 10.61
N HIS A 43 1.92 -14.19 10.77
CA HIS A 43 2.91 -14.68 11.73
C HIS A 43 4.35 -14.21 11.47
N GLN A 44 4.66 -13.73 10.26
CA GLN A 44 5.98 -13.22 9.87
C GLN A 44 6.14 -11.72 10.16
N ALA A 45 5.12 -11.06 10.71
CA ALA A 45 5.07 -9.61 10.82
C ALA A 45 6.22 -9.01 11.63
N ASP A 46 6.61 -9.61 12.75
CA ASP A 46 7.69 -9.07 13.58
C ASP A 46 9.07 -9.17 12.86
N ASP A 47 9.39 -10.31 12.25
CA ASP A 47 10.63 -10.49 11.45
C ASP A 47 10.69 -9.53 10.24
N LEU A 48 9.54 -9.32 9.60
CA LEU A 48 9.39 -8.42 8.47
C LEU A 48 9.50 -6.96 8.88
N LEU A 49 9.03 -6.60 10.08
CA LEU A 49 9.20 -5.27 10.64
C LEU A 49 10.68 -4.98 10.87
N GLU A 50 11.42 -5.92 11.49
CA GLU A 50 12.87 -5.80 11.67
C GLU A 50 13.62 -5.67 10.34
N THR A 51 13.25 -6.49 9.35
CA THR A 51 13.83 -6.43 8.01
C THR A 51 13.56 -5.08 7.34
N GLY A 52 12.33 -4.56 7.47
CA GLY A 52 11.94 -3.26 6.95
C GLY A 52 12.69 -2.07 7.56
N MET A 53 13.25 -2.22 8.76
CA MET A 53 14.02 -1.15 9.42
C MET A 53 15.45 -1.00 8.90
N LYS A 54 15.92 -1.94 8.07
CA LYS A 54 17.27 -1.89 7.49
C LYS A 54 17.38 -0.81 6.40
N GLU A 55 18.60 -0.36 6.14
CA GLU A 55 18.85 0.76 5.23
C GLU A 55 18.42 0.46 3.79
N GLU A 56 18.49 -0.80 3.33
CA GLU A 56 17.99 -1.21 2.01
C GLU A 56 16.49 -0.98 1.82
N CYS A 57 15.72 -0.95 2.90
CA CYS A 57 14.27 -0.70 2.91
C CYS A 57 13.92 0.79 3.09
N LYS A 58 14.93 1.66 3.26
CA LYS A 58 14.75 3.12 3.32
C LYS A 58 15.11 3.81 2.01
N VAL A 59 15.55 3.06 1.01
CA VAL A 59 15.84 3.57 -0.34
C VAL A 59 14.53 3.80 -1.08
N VAL A 60 14.23 5.06 -1.39
CA VAL A 60 13.10 5.40 -2.26
C VAL A 60 13.46 5.11 -3.70
N GLY A 61 12.59 4.36 -4.38
CA GLY A 61 12.75 4.01 -5.78
C GLY A 61 11.56 3.18 -6.26
N ASP A 62 11.64 2.74 -7.51
CA ASP A 62 10.63 1.87 -8.11
C ASP A 62 10.53 0.53 -7.36
N PRO A 63 9.34 0.16 -6.84
CA PRO A 63 9.15 -1.10 -6.12
C PRO A 63 9.62 -2.34 -6.88
N ARG A 64 9.51 -2.36 -8.22
CA ARG A 64 9.94 -3.48 -9.08
C ARG A 64 11.41 -3.84 -8.90
N PHE A 65 12.24 -2.86 -8.57
CA PHE A 65 13.69 -3.01 -8.41
C PHE A 65 14.15 -2.86 -6.95
N SER A 66 13.21 -2.75 -6.02
CA SER A 66 13.54 -2.63 -4.59
C SER A 66 14.27 -3.88 -4.09
N LYS A 67 15.30 -3.64 -3.26
CA LYS A 67 16.03 -4.70 -2.55
C LYS A 67 15.31 -5.13 -1.27
N CYS A 68 14.32 -4.38 -0.82
CA CYS A 68 13.55 -4.70 0.36
C CYS A 68 12.57 -5.84 0.08
N ASP A 69 12.52 -6.83 0.96
CA ASP A 69 11.59 -7.96 0.87
C ASP A 69 10.13 -7.54 1.10
N LEU A 70 9.91 -6.36 1.68
CA LEU A 70 8.58 -5.80 1.87
C LEU A 70 7.94 -5.28 0.56
N ALA A 71 8.72 -5.03 -0.49
CA ALA A 71 8.21 -4.47 -1.73
C ALA A 71 7.49 -5.54 -2.58
N LEU A 72 6.24 -5.27 -2.95
CA LEU A 72 5.52 -6.06 -3.96
C LEU A 72 6.06 -5.72 -5.34
N LYS A 73 6.40 -6.77 -6.09
CA LYS A 73 7.01 -6.68 -7.43
C LYS A 73 6.12 -7.28 -8.52
N GLY A 74 4.98 -7.85 -8.14
CA GLY A 74 4.08 -8.62 -9.01
C GLY A 74 2.90 -7.83 -9.60
N PHE A 75 2.73 -6.54 -9.32
CA PHE A 75 1.66 -5.75 -9.97
C PHE A 75 1.89 -5.59 -11.48
N PRO A 76 0.84 -5.34 -12.26
CA PRO A 76 0.98 -4.86 -13.64
C PRO A 76 1.81 -3.58 -13.71
N ASN A 77 2.60 -3.40 -14.78
CA ASN A 77 3.51 -2.25 -14.93
C ASN A 77 2.81 -0.89 -14.80
N GLU A 78 1.63 -0.76 -15.41
CA GLU A 78 0.79 0.43 -15.35
C GLU A 78 0.39 0.88 -13.94
N ILE A 79 0.46 -0.02 -12.95
CA ILE A 79 0.21 0.32 -11.55
C ILE A 79 1.40 1.05 -10.96
N TYR A 80 2.62 0.64 -11.30
CA TYR A 80 3.84 1.32 -10.86
C TYR A 80 4.12 2.61 -11.61
N ASP A 81 3.74 2.66 -12.89
CA ASP A 81 4.03 3.80 -13.77
C ASP A 81 3.06 4.98 -13.54
N MET A 82 1.97 4.76 -12.79
CA MET A 82 0.97 5.77 -12.49
C MET A 82 1.27 6.51 -11.17
N GLU A 83 1.12 7.83 -11.18
CA GLU A 83 1.10 8.65 -9.98
C GLU A 83 -0.30 8.65 -9.38
N TRP A 84 -0.47 7.90 -8.29
CA TRP A 84 -1.76 7.80 -7.60
C TRP A 84 -1.96 8.98 -6.67
N ASP A 85 -3.10 9.67 -6.78
CA ASP A 85 -3.50 10.70 -5.82
C ASP A 85 -3.88 10.08 -4.47
N LEU A 86 -4.51 8.90 -4.52
CA LEU A 86 -5.01 8.18 -3.34
C LEU A 86 -4.73 6.68 -3.45
N ILE A 87 -4.26 6.08 -2.35
CA ILE A 87 -4.11 4.63 -2.18
C ILE A 87 -4.86 4.20 -0.91
N MET A 88 -5.78 3.24 -1.04
CA MET A 88 -6.47 2.62 0.09
C MET A 88 -5.92 1.20 0.32
N VAL A 89 -5.38 0.94 1.51
CA VAL A 89 -4.93 -0.38 1.93
C VAL A 89 -5.99 -1.01 2.83
N ASP A 90 -6.86 -1.81 2.20
CA ASP A 90 -7.92 -2.59 2.87
C ASP A 90 -7.88 -4.09 2.51
N ALA A 91 -6.77 -4.55 1.94
CA ALA A 91 -6.50 -5.95 1.65
C ALA A 91 -4.98 -6.18 1.73
N PRO A 92 -4.50 -7.41 1.95
CA PRO A 92 -5.26 -8.67 2.13
C PRO A 92 -6.00 -8.79 3.48
N THR A 93 -6.75 -9.88 3.62
CA THR A 93 -7.73 -10.14 4.68
C THR A 93 -7.13 -10.22 6.10
N GLY A 94 -5.99 -10.89 6.28
CA GLY A 94 -5.21 -10.86 7.52
C GLY A 94 -5.92 -11.30 8.82
N PHE A 95 -6.93 -12.18 8.77
CA PHE A 95 -7.72 -12.57 9.95
C PHE A 95 -7.08 -13.66 10.83
N HIS A 96 -6.04 -14.35 10.37
CA HIS A 96 -5.34 -15.39 11.14
C HIS A 96 -3.85 -15.45 10.76
N ASP A 97 -3.06 -16.08 11.61
CA ASP A 97 -1.59 -16.13 11.51
C ASP A 97 -1.07 -16.64 10.15
N GLU A 98 -1.74 -17.65 9.59
CA GLU A 98 -1.38 -18.22 8.27
C GLU A 98 -1.92 -17.43 7.06
N ALA A 99 -2.77 -16.42 7.29
CA ALA A 99 -3.38 -15.64 6.23
C ALA A 99 -2.37 -14.62 5.68
N PRO A 100 -2.53 -14.19 4.43
CA PRO A 100 -1.78 -13.05 3.94
C PRO A 100 -2.06 -11.79 4.75
N GLY A 101 -1.00 -11.09 5.14
CA GLY A 101 -1.06 -9.87 5.97
C GLY A 101 -0.78 -8.59 5.17
N ARG A 102 -1.19 -7.43 5.69
CA ARG A 102 -1.07 -6.14 4.99
C ARG A 102 0.35 -5.55 5.01
N MET A 103 1.34 -6.23 5.60
CA MET A 103 2.74 -5.78 5.71
C MET A 103 3.29 -5.28 4.37
N ASN A 104 3.25 -6.13 3.34
CA ASN A 104 3.75 -5.80 2.01
C ASN A 104 2.93 -4.69 1.34
N ALA A 105 1.61 -4.71 1.51
CA ALA A 105 0.71 -3.74 0.89
C ALA A 105 0.95 -2.33 1.45
N ILE A 106 1.04 -2.20 2.78
CA ILE A 106 1.33 -0.93 3.47
C ILE A 106 2.70 -0.39 3.03
N TYR A 107 3.75 -1.22 3.09
CA TYR A 107 5.08 -0.78 2.69
C TYR A 107 5.13 -0.33 1.22
N THR A 108 4.53 -1.11 0.31
CA THR A 108 4.54 -0.81 -1.12
C THR A 108 3.76 0.46 -1.44
N ALA A 109 2.60 0.66 -0.81
CA ALA A 109 1.83 1.90 -0.93
C ALA A 109 2.68 3.12 -0.54
N GLY A 110 3.37 3.04 0.61
CA GLY A 110 4.28 4.08 1.07
C GLY A 110 5.46 4.32 0.11
N LEU A 111 6.03 3.26 -0.46
CA LEU A 111 7.15 3.39 -1.40
C LEU A 111 6.71 4.03 -2.72
N MET A 112 5.57 3.61 -3.27
CA MET A 112 4.97 4.22 -4.47
C MET A 112 4.63 5.69 -4.24
N ALA A 113 3.99 6.01 -3.11
CA ALA A 113 3.66 7.37 -2.74
C ALA A 113 4.88 8.29 -2.66
N ARG A 114 6.01 7.80 -2.15
CA ARG A 114 7.28 8.55 -2.11
C ARG A 114 7.97 8.65 -3.46
N ASN A 115 7.85 7.62 -4.31
CA ASN A 115 8.53 7.52 -5.60
C ASN A 115 7.86 8.31 -6.73
N ARG A 116 6.70 8.93 -6.49
CA ARG A 116 6.10 9.89 -7.43
C ARG A 116 7.08 11.05 -7.74
N GLU A 117 6.96 11.65 -8.91
CA GLU A 117 7.83 12.73 -9.39
C GLU A 117 7.64 14.01 -8.57
N GLU A 118 6.41 14.48 -8.44
CA GLU A 118 6.06 15.73 -7.75
C GLU A 118 4.71 15.62 -7.02
N GLY A 119 4.50 16.45 -5.99
CA GLY A 119 3.25 16.49 -5.22
C GLY A 119 3.22 15.53 -4.03
N GLU A 120 2.02 15.10 -3.63
CA GLU A 120 1.77 14.26 -2.45
C GLU A 120 0.62 13.27 -2.69
N THR A 121 0.74 12.09 -2.09
CA THR A 121 -0.24 11.00 -2.21
C THR A 121 -0.91 10.79 -0.87
N ASP A 122 -2.23 10.70 -0.87
CA ASP A 122 -2.99 10.31 0.31
C ASP A 122 -3.04 8.78 0.43
N VAL A 123 -2.59 8.26 1.56
CA VAL A 123 -2.62 6.82 1.85
C VAL A 123 -3.54 6.57 3.03
N PHE A 124 -4.53 5.72 2.82
CA PHE A 124 -5.48 5.29 3.84
C PHE A 124 -5.20 3.85 4.24
N VAL A 125 -5.19 3.56 5.53
CA VAL A 125 -5.04 2.19 6.05
C VAL A 125 -6.22 1.90 6.96
N HIS A 126 -6.95 0.84 6.64
CA HIS A 126 -8.10 0.39 7.42
C HIS A 126 -7.69 -0.70 8.43
N ASP A 127 -8.55 -0.97 9.42
CA ASP A 127 -8.34 -1.93 10.52
C ASP A 127 -7.10 -1.68 11.38
N VAL A 128 -6.77 -0.40 11.65
CA VAL A 128 -5.57 -0.03 12.43
C VAL A 128 -5.63 -0.39 13.91
N ASN A 129 -6.70 -1.05 14.38
CA ASN A 129 -6.75 -1.68 15.69
C ASN A 129 -6.00 -3.02 15.74
N ARG A 130 -5.64 -3.59 14.59
CA ARG A 130 -4.83 -4.80 14.48
C ARG A 130 -3.34 -4.46 14.53
N VAL A 131 -2.55 -5.34 15.13
CA VAL A 131 -1.13 -5.10 15.43
C VAL A 131 -0.28 -4.88 14.18
N VAL A 132 -0.57 -5.61 13.09
CA VAL A 132 0.16 -5.47 11.82
C VAL A 132 -0.07 -4.09 11.24
N GLU A 133 -1.33 -3.71 11.03
CA GLU A 133 -1.73 -2.46 10.41
C GLU A 133 -1.27 -1.27 11.25
N ASP A 134 -1.38 -1.37 12.58
CA ASP A 134 -0.88 -0.36 13.51
C ASP A 134 0.63 -0.13 13.35
N LYS A 135 1.44 -1.17 13.59
CA LYS A 135 2.90 -1.06 13.58
C LYS A 135 3.44 -0.69 12.19
N PHE A 136 2.96 -1.34 11.13
CA PHE A 136 3.49 -1.14 9.79
C PHE A 136 3.09 0.22 9.21
N SER A 137 1.86 0.70 9.48
CA SER A 137 1.46 2.04 9.01
C SER A 137 2.30 3.12 9.67
N MET A 138 2.51 3.06 10.99
CA MET A 138 3.34 4.03 11.71
C MET A 138 4.81 3.97 11.28
N ALA A 139 5.35 2.77 11.06
CA ALA A 139 6.75 2.59 10.67
C ALA A 139 7.03 3.03 9.22
N PHE A 140 6.19 2.62 8.26
CA PHE A 140 6.52 2.71 6.83
C PHE A 140 5.71 3.75 6.06
N LEU A 141 4.57 4.20 6.58
CA LEU A 141 3.93 5.44 6.12
C LEU A 141 4.40 6.65 6.95
N CYS A 142 5.13 6.39 8.04
CA CYS A 142 5.70 7.34 9.00
C CYS A 142 4.64 8.08 9.82
N GLU A 143 4.76 7.98 11.15
CA GLU A 143 3.91 8.71 12.09
C GLU A 143 3.89 10.23 11.81
N GLY A 144 5.03 10.82 11.43
CA GLY A 144 5.09 12.25 11.10
C GLY A 144 4.32 12.67 9.83
N TYR A 145 3.83 11.72 9.04
CA TYR A 145 2.93 11.96 7.90
C TYR A 145 1.46 11.61 8.21
N LEU A 146 1.16 11.11 9.41
CA LEU A 146 -0.20 10.88 9.86
C LEU A 146 -0.96 12.22 9.95
N ARG A 147 -2.11 12.30 9.29
CA ARG A 147 -3.02 13.45 9.36
C ARG A 147 -4.10 13.24 10.40
N GLU A 148 -4.72 12.08 10.35
CA GLU A 148 -5.92 11.77 11.12
C GLU A 148 -6.06 10.26 11.33
N GLN A 149 -6.64 9.90 12.47
CA GLN A 149 -7.24 8.58 12.67
C GLN A 149 -8.71 8.76 13.07
N GLN A 150 -9.62 8.21 12.28
CA GLN A 150 -11.05 8.19 12.57
C GLN A 150 -11.52 6.75 12.73
N GLY A 151 -11.76 6.34 13.98
CA GLY A 151 -12.09 4.95 14.30
C GLY A 151 -10.97 3.99 13.88
N LEU A 152 -11.28 3.10 12.93
CA LEU A 152 -10.37 2.07 12.42
C LEU A 152 -9.59 2.49 11.18
N LEU A 153 -9.76 3.72 10.70
CA LEU A 153 -9.12 4.24 9.50
C LEU A 153 -8.05 5.29 9.86
N ARG A 154 -6.84 5.13 9.34
CA ARG A 154 -5.80 6.18 9.35
C ARG A 154 -5.64 6.80 7.98
N HIS A 155 -5.36 8.09 7.97
CA HIS A 155 -5.03 8.88 6.80
C HIS A 155 -3.62 9.46 6.94
N PHE A 156 -2.77 9.20 5.95
CA PHE A 156 -1.43 9.75 5.81
C PHE A 156 -1.35 10.58 4.53
N THR A 157 -0.61 11.71 4.58
CA THR A 157 -0.25 12.45 3.36
C THR A 157 1.25 12.34 3.16
N ILE A 158 1.66 11.58 2.15
CA ILE A 158 3.06 11.25 1.89
C ILE A 158 3.56 12.10 0.72
N PRO A 159 4.52 13.01 0.93
CA PRO A 159 5.01 13.87 -0.13
C PRO A 159 5.98 13.11 -1.06
N SER A 160 6.21 13.61 -2.27
CA SER A 160 7.23 13.09 -3.19
C SER A 160 8.63 13.24 -2.59
N HIS A 161 9.40 12.15 -2.50
CA HIS A 161 10.81 12.21 -2.11
C HIS A 161 11.74 12.49 -3.29
N ARG A 162 11.23 12.49 -4.54
CA ARG A 162 11.99 12.85 -5.73
C ARG A 162 12.09 14.36 -5.92
N SER A 163 11.06 15.10 -5.51
CA SER A 163 11.01 16.57 -5.62
C SER A 163 12.07 17.32 -4.79
N ARG A 164 12.64 16.71 -3.74
CA ARG A 164 13.63 17.34 -2.85
C ARG A 164 14.73 16.36 -2.48
N SER A 165 15.96 16.63 -2.94
CA SER A 165 17.12 15.83 -2.58
C SER A 165 17.40 15.86 -1.06
N GLY A 166 17.76 14.71 -0.50
CA GLY A 166 18.14 14.59 0.91
C GLY A 166 17.00 14.53 1.92
N ARG A 167 15.73 14.41 1.48
CA ARG A 167 14.63 14.13 2.42
C ARG A 167 14.81 12.73 3.06
N PRO A 168 14.79 12.62 4.40
CA PRO A 168 14.85 11.32 5.07
C PRO A 168 13.60 10.48 4.78
N PHE A 169 13.67 9.16 4.95
CA PHE A 169 12.55 8.25 4.66
C PHE A 169 11.29 8.57 5.49
N CYS A 170 11.49 8.90 6.77
CA CYS A 170 10.49 9.49 7.66
C CYS A 170 10.97 10.88 8.11
N PRO A 171 10.06 11.84 8.30
CA PRO A 171 10.39 13.19 8.75
C PRO A 171 10.89 13.24 10.20
#